data_AF-A0A968LIV9-F1
#
_entry.id   AF-A0A968LIV9-F1
#
_cell.length_a   1.000
_cell.length_b   1.000
_cell.length_c   1.000
_cell.angle_alpha   90.00
_cell.angle_beta   90.00
_cell.angle_gamma   90.00
#
_symmetry.space_group_name_H-M   'P 1'
#
loop_
_entity.id
_entity.type
_entity.pdbx_description
1 polymer ?
#
loop_
_entity_poly.entity_id
_entity_poly.type
_entity_poly.pdbx_seq_one_letter_code
_entity_poly.pdbx_strand_id
1 'polypeptide(L)' 'PTLALPRGASLTYPHPIPHRQPFAIAAGWQITTQHHRRLICTYDPKGGWESLIQIDAHQL' A
#
# COMPACT_ATOMS: atom_id res chain seq x y z
N PRO A 1 8.09 2.29 -6.19
CA PRO A 1 8.06 1.01 -6.94
C PRO A 1 6.97 0.07 -6.40
N THR A 2 6.61 -0.97 -7.15
CA THR A 2 5.75 -2.07 -6.69
C THR A 2 6.51 -3.38 -6.80
N LEU A 3 6.55 -4.14 -5.71
CA LEU A 3 7.09 -5.49 -5.67
C LEU A 3 5.94 -6.49 -5.67
N ALA A 4 5.93 -7.41 -6.64
CA ALA A 4 5.04 -8.57 -6.60
C ALA A 4 5.61 -9.62 -5.64
N LEU A 5 4.75 -10.18 -4.81
CA LEU A 5 5.09 -11.19 -3.81
C LEU A 5 4.29 -12.47 -4.08
N PRO A 6 4.71 -13.62 -3.55
CA PRO A 6 3.97 -14.86 -3.66
C PRO A 6 2.52 -14.72 -3.18
N ARG A 7 1.65 -15.61 -3.67
CA ARG A 7 0.23 -15.73 -3.26
C ARG A 7 -0.61 -14.46 -3.52
N GLY A 8 -0.28 -13.71 -4.57
CA GLY A 8 -1.06 -12.53 -4.99
C GLY A 8 -0.83 -11.31 -4.11
N ALA A 9 0.18 -11.34 -3.23
CA ALA A 9 0.56 -10.19 -2.43
C ALA A 9 1.39 -9.19 -3.25
N SER A 10 1.37 -7.92 -2.84
CA SER A 10 2.21 -6.87 -3.42
C SER A 10 2.54 -5.80 -2.40
N LEU A 11 3.68 -5.15 -2.57
CA LEU A 11 4.10 -4.00 -1.76
C LEU A 11 4.45 -2.82 -2.68
N THR A 12 3.75 -1.71 -2.52
CA THR A 12 4.04 -0.45 -3.19
C THR A 12 4.61 0.54 -2.19
N TYR A 13 5.79 1.07 -2.46
CA TYR A 13 6.50 1.98 -1.55
C TYR A 13 7.38 2.95 -2.35
N PRO A 14 7.70 4.14 -1.82
CA PRO A 14 8.68 5.03 -2.44
C PRO A 14 10.10 4.48 -2.24
N HIS A 15 10.94 4.60 -3.26
CA HIS A 15 12.37 4.28 -3.14
C HIS A 15 13.18 5.25 -3.99
N PRO A 16 14.02 6.12 -3.38
CA PRO A 16 14.20 6.30 -1.94
C PRO A 16 12.93 6.87 -1.25
N ILE A 17 12.85 6.76 0.09
CA ILE A 17 11.83 7.47 0.86
C ILE A 17 12.14 8.98 0.76
N PRO A 18 11.16 9.81 0.36
CA PRO A 18 11.42 11.23 0.16
C PRO A 18 11.64 11.92 1.51
N HIS A 19 12.77 12.62 1.64
CA HIS A 19 13.12 13.32 2.88
C HIS A 19 12.21 14.54 3.09
N ARG A 20 11.69 14.68 4.32
CA ARG A 20 10.84 15.82 4.76
C ARG A 20 9.62 16.07 3.87
N GLN A 21 9.06 15.00 3.31
CA GLN A 21 7.85 15.03 2.50
C GLN A 21 6.92 13.91 2.97
N PRO A 22 5.59 14.10 2.89
CA PRO A 22 4.67 13.02 3.19
C PRO A 22 4.83 11.90 2.16
N PHE A 23 4.57 10.67 2.59
CA PHE A 23 4.61 9.52 1.70
C PHE A 23 3.61 8.45 2.11
N ALA A 24 3.36 7.49 1.21
CA ALA A 24 2.48 6.37 1.48
C ALA A 24 3.16 5.05 1.16
N ILE A 25 2.85 4.02 1.95
CA ILE A 25 3.21 2.63 1.69
C ILE A 25 1.89 1.86 1.58
N ALA A 26 1.79 0.99 0.59
CA ALA A 26 0.62 0.16 0.38
C ALA A 26 0.98 -1.33 0.31
N ALA A 27 0.24 -2.15 1.04
CA ALA A 27 0.28 -3.61 0.92
C ALA A 27 -1.02 -4.07 0.24
N GLY A 28 -0.91 -4.81 -0.86
CA GLY A 28 -2.05 -5.36 -1.60
C GLY A 28 -2.08 -6.88 -1.52
N TRP A 29 -3.27 -7.47 -1.57
CA TRP A 29 -3.50 -8.90 -1.69
C TRP A 29 -4.66 -9.17 -2.65
N GLN A 30 -4.40 -9.91 -3.72
CA GLN A 30 -5.42 -10.57 -4.54
C GLN A 30 -5.93 -11.85 -3.85
N ILE A 31 -7.03 -11.74 -3.10
CA ILE A 31 -7.58 -12.83 -2.29
C ILE A 31 -8.20 -13.89 -3.19
N THR A 32 -8.92 -13.44 -4.22
CA THR A 32 -9.39 -14.25 -5.35
C THR A 32 -9.11 -13.49 -6.65
N THR A 33 -9.38 -14.09 -7.81
CA THR A 33 -9.25 -13.39 -9.11
C THR A 33 -10.18 -12.18 -9.27
N GLN A 34 -11.20 -12.04 -8.43
CA GLN A 34 -12.17 -10.93 -8.48
C GLN A 34 -12.20 -10.10 -7.19
N HIS A 35 -11.38 -10.45 -6.19
CA HIS A 35 -11.38 -9.81 -4.88
C HIS A 35 -9.97 -9.34 -4.52
N HIS A 36 -9.80 -8.03 -4.42
CA HIS A 36 -8.55 -7.40 -4.06
C HIS A 36 -8.73 -6.58 -2.79
N ARG A 37 -7.79 -6.75 -1.85
CA ARG A 37 -7.68 -5.89 -0.67
C ARG A 37 -6.39 -5.12 -0.71
N ARG A 38 -6.42 -3.87 -0.27
CA ARG A 38 -5.23 -3.04 -0.09
C ARG A 38 -5.29 -2.28 1.23
N LEU A 39 -4.18 -2.26 1.95
CA LEU A 39 -3.94 -1.37 3.07
C LEU A 39 -2.98 -0.28 2.60
N ILE A 40 -3.29 0.97 2.92
CA ILE A 40 -2.46 2.14 2.60
C ILE A 40 -2.18 2.88 3.91
N CYS A 41 -0.91 2.95 4.30
CA CYS A 41 -0.45 3.75 5.42
C CYS A 41 0.11 5.07 4.90
N THR A 42 -0.36 6.21 5.42
CA THR A 42 0.21 7.52 5.11
C THR A 42 1.08 8.01 6.27
N TYR A 43 2.18 8.67 5.92
CA TYR A 43 3.15 9.21 6.85
C TYR A 43 3.37 10.69 6.58
N ASP A 44 3.54 11.46 7.65
CA ASP A 44 3.82 12.88 7.60
C ASP A 44 5.29 13.15 7.16
N PRO A 45 5.68 14.42 6.95
CA PRO A 45 7.06 14.77 6.60
C PRO A 45 8.13 14.35 7.62
N LYS A 46 7.76 14.03 8.87
CA LYS A 46 8.67 13.58 9.93
C LYS A 46 8.74 12.05 10.01
N GLY A 47 8.00 11.33 9.15
CA GLY A 47 7.88 9.87 9.21
C GLY A 47 6.91 9.39 10.29
N GLY A 48 6.13 10.29 10.89
CA GLY A 48 5.06 9.94 11.82
C GLY A 48 3.90 9.30 11.07
N TRP A 49 3.33 8.23 11.62
CA TRP A 49 2.12 7.62 11.06
C TRP A 49 0.93 8.57 11.21
N GLU A 50 0.29 8.90 10.10
CA GLU A 50 -0.84 9.82 10.05
C GLU A 50 -2.18 9.09 9.92
N SER A 51 -2.29 8.11 9.01
CA SER A 51 -3.55 7.41 8.78
C SER A 51 -3.37 6.01 8.17
N LEU A 52 -4.43 5.21 8.22
CA LEU A 52 -4.53 3.93 7.51
C LEU A 52 -5.88 3.84 6.80
N ILE A 53 -5.83 3.53 5.50
CA ILE A 53 -7.01 3.29 4.68
C ILE A 53 -6.99 1.82 4.25
N GLN A 54 -8.13 1.14 4.44
CA GLN A 54 -8.37 -0.17 3.86
C GLN A 54 -9.31 -0.03 2.67
N ILE A 55 -8.89 -0.56 1.52
CA ILE A 55 -9.70 -0.68 0.31
C ILE A 55 -10.04 -2.14 0.13
N ASP A 56 -11.32 -2.43 -0.02
CA ASP A 56 -11.84 -3.75 -0.33
C ASP A 56 -12.60 -3.66 -1.67
N ALA A 57 -12.04 -4.24 -2.72
CA ALA A 57 -12.48 -4.09 -4.10
C ALA A 57 -12.94 -5.43 -4.66
N HIS A 58 -14.17 -5.46 -5.18
CA HIS A 58 -14.78 -6.59 -5.85
C HIS A 58 -15.04 -6.24 -7.32
N GLN A 59 -14.57 -7.06 -8.25
CA GLN A 59 -14.99 -6.98 -9.65
C GLN A 59 -16.38 -7.62 -9.80
N LEU A 60 -17.30 -6.88 -10.42
CA LEU A 60 -18.63 -7.35 -10.82
C LEU A 60 -18.57 -8.25 -12.04
#